data_AF-A0A3D4CZK3-F1
#
_entry.id   AF-A0A3D4CZK3-F1
#
_cell.length_a   1.000
_cell.length_b   1.000
_cell.length_c   1.000
_cell.angle_alpha   90.00
_cell.angle_beta   90.00
_cell.angle_gamma   90.00
#
_symmetry.space_group_name_H-M   'P 1'
#
loop_
_entity.id
_entity.type
_entity.pdbx_description
1 polymer ?
#
loop_
_entity_poly.entity_id
_entity_poly.type
_entity_poly.pdbx_seq_one_letter_code
_entity_poly.pdbx_strand_id
1 'polypeptide(L)'
;MRRARRRDPVSKEKSGSSRGYYHSIPGGGMASSGIESGVPHFREVAVMRQPQSPIIQGLVMPPTRELSIALLAGLALLCATCLLPGIVFFETGDLSHNRERAPAGLYEGAGWRYQGEYKEFLGTAISPRHFITAVHLGKGSETFVQRSWFTGEEFDRVYFINPNFNEGNGSLDIPGTDLRIFEVFGEFPAYAGLYTTSDEVGREVVMMGRGRARGEAVRRFGQTRGWSWAPEDERSRWGTNTVDGFSETGNRGPMLVTDFDDVRGRDECQATYGDSGGGVFISKGGDWKLAGILFGADSVYDTNTICGDGSEFLASMFDGAGFYVGRDDDSCDDWTLVSAANDLDESRSYASRISSSAPAIQAVIQSAIEDKAKTASQRFVEWLSDFGIKAGKGVVNDSEADGSPDLLEYLAILNPASRDDRGIPFSVEGSGDKLLFRVRARLDASERGLSWEIQAAFNLETSEFRKVNGLRKIGQTHSLSEGVQIVEYEMSRPGEDLMFYRLQVRLEEE
;
A
#
# COMPACT_ATOMS: atom_id res chain seq x y z
N MET A 1 -54.09 4.41 -31.60
CA MET A 1 -55.54 4.49 -31.30
C MET A 1 -55.82 3.53 -30.15
N ARG A 2 -56.48 3.80 -29.02
CA ARG A 2 -57.32 4.85 -28.40
C ARG A 2 -57.13 4.63 -26.87
N ARG A 3 -56.76 5.61 -26.03
CA ARG A 3 -57.65 6.46 -25.17
C ARG A 3 -58.94 5.75 -24.71
N ALA A 4 -59.50 5.92 -23.51
CA ALA A 4 -59.22 6.63 -22.26
C ALA A 4 -60.52 6.53 -21.40
N ARG A 5 -60.45 7.05 -20.17
CA ARG A 5 -61.51 7.64 -19.30
C ARG A 5 -62.08 6.70 -18.23
N ARG A 6 -61.85 6.99 -16.94
CA ARG A 6 -62.36 8.10 -16.06
C ARG A 6 -63.81 7.92 -15.63
N ARG A 7 -64.02 7.91 -14.30
CA ARG A 7 -65.07 8.67 -13.60
C ARG A 7 -64.57 9.08 -12.20
N ASP A 8 -64.46 10.40 -11.99
CA ASP A 8 -64.56 11.11 -10.68
C ASP A 8 -66.07 11.23 -10.31
N PRO A 9 -66.57 12.07 -9.35
CA PRO A 9 -65.95 12.93 -8.31
C PRO A 9 -66.74 12.98 -6.95
N VAL A 10 -66.36 13.88 -6.04
CA VAL A 10 -67.20 14.86 -5.26
C VAL A 10 -66.34 15.44 -4.10
N SER A 11 -65.80 16.67 -4.21
CA SER A 11 -66.32 18.00 -3.76
C SER A 11 -65.81 18.37 -2.33
N LYS A 12 -65.38 19.59 -1.93
CA LYS A 12 -65.78 20.98 -2.28
C LYS A 12 -64.82 22.02 -1.64
N GLU A 13 -64.61 23.14 -2.37
CA GLU A 13 -64.58 24.58 -1.92
C GLU A 13 -63.52 25.10 -0.90
N LYS A 14 -62.94 26.31 -0.96
CA LYS A 14 -63.00 27.49 -1.87
C LYS A 14 -61.93 28.56 -1.47
N SER A 15 -61.42 29.29 -2.49
CA SER A 15 -61.04 30.73 -2.58
C SER A 15 -60.14 31.39 -1.51
N GLY A 16 -59.15 32.24 -1.80
CA GLY A 16 -58.67 32.87 -3.04
C GLY A 16 -58.27 34.35 -2.82
N SER A 17 -57.15 34.79 -3.44
CA SER A 17 -56.89 36.14 -4.04
C SER A 17 -56.87 37.40 -3.12
N SER A 18 -56.09 38.49 -3.25
CA SER A 18 -55.18 39.06 -4.28
C SER A 18 -54.54 40.39 -3.78
N ARG A 19 -53.32 40.68 -4.27
CA ARG A 19 -52.70 41.94 -4.81
C ARG A 19 -52.70 43.32 -4.09
N GLY A 20 -51.49 43.91 -4.11
CA GLY A 20 -51.12 45.30 -4.52
C GLY A 20 -50.86 46.31 -3.38
N TYR A 21 -50.03 47.36 -3.44
CA TYR A 21 -49.05 47.98 -4.37
C TYR A 21 -48.41 49.22 -3.65
N TYR A 22 -47.35 49.85 -4.22
CA TYR A 22 -46.77 51.23 -4.02
C TYR A 22 -45.60 51.44 -3.01
N HIS A 23 -44.35 51.73 -3.46
CA HIS A 23 -43.62 53.03 -3.74
C HIS A 23 -42.84 53.58 -2.51
N SER A 24 -41.67 54.27 -2.52
CA SER A 24 -40.70 54.79 -3.52
C SER A 24 -39.53 55.55 -2.80
N ILE A 25 -38.26 55.21 -3.10
CA ILE A 25 -37.00 56.01 -3.37
C ILE A 25 -36.48 57.16 -2.41
N PRO A 26 -35.32 57.86 -2.63
CA PRO A 26 -33.94 57.67 -2.08
C PRO A 26 -33.27 58.89 -1.35
N GLY A 27 -32.03 58.71 -0.88
CA GLY A 27 -30.97 59.76 -0.73
C GLY A 27 -29.69 59.11 -0.17
N GLY A 28 -28.43 59.34 -0.59
CA GLY A 28 -27.79 60.46 -1.28
C GLY A 28 -26.82 61.15 -0.31
N GLY A 29 -25.50 61.07 -0.53
CA GLY A 29 -24.53 61.98 0.11
C GLY A 29 -23.18 61.39 0.53
N MET A 30 -22.13 61.79 -0.19
CA MET A 30 -20.71 61.68 0.20
C MET A 30 -20.41 62.45 1.50
N ALA A 31 -19.49 61.94 2.31
CA ALA A 31 -18.53 62.78 3.03
C ALA A 31 -17.30 61.95 3.43
N SER A 32 -16.16 62.39 2.91
CA SER A 32 -14.81 62.05 3.35
C SER A 32 -14.59 62.47 4.81
N SER A 33 -14.01 61.58 5.61
CA SER A 33 -13.19 61.98 6.75
C SER A 33 -12.04 61.00 6.89
N GLY A 34 -10.86 61.43 6.42
CA GLY A 34 -9.61 60.89 6.93
C GLY A 34 -9.44 61.36 8.37
N ILE A 35 -9.22 60.42 9.27
CA ILE A 35 -8.57 60.64 10.57
C ILE A 35 -7.55 59.53 10.74
N GLU A 36 -6.38 59.98 11.19
CA GLU A 36 -5.12 59.30 11.40
C GLU A 36 -5.18 58.12 12.37
N SER A 37 -4.11 57.34 12.30
CA SER A 37 -3.46 56.61 13.38
C SER A 37 -4.14 55.31 13.86
N GLY A 38 -3.39 54.22 13.76
CA GLY A 38 -3.79 52.94 14.31
C GLY A 38 -2.94 51.80 13.79
N VAL A 39 -1.74 51.70 14.36
CA VAL A 39 -0.87 50.50 14.32
C VAL A 39 -1.70 49.22 14.54
N PRO A 40 -1.41 48.12 13.82
CA PRO A 40 -1.57 46.80 14.40
C PRO A 40 -0.19 46.14 14.56
N HIS A 41 0.32 46.19 15.80
CA HIS A 41 0.93 45.02 16.43
C HIS A 41 -0.18 43.94 16.51
N PHE A 42 0.05 42.62 16.40
CA PHE A 42 1.11 41.81 16.99
C PHE A 42 1.32 40.55 16.13
N ARG A 43 2.60 40.20 15.93
CA ARG A 43 3.09 38.81 15.83
C ARG A 43 3.43 38.37 17.26
N GLU A 44 3.21 37.10 17.61
CA GLU A 44 4.07 36.27 18.49
C GLU A 44 3.44 34.86 18.58
N VAL A 45 4.13 33.76 18.24
CA VAL A 45 5.27 33.07 18.88
C VAL A 45 4.82 32.29 20.12
N ALA A 46 4.76 30.96 19.96
CA ALA A 46 4.65 30.03 21.08
C ALA A 46 5.94 30.06 21.92
N VAL A 47 5.90 30.78 23.04
CA VAL A 47 6.94 30.74 24.09
C VAL A 47 6.43 29.85 25.23
N MET A 48 7.05 28.69 25.44
CA MET A 48 6.73 27.83 26.59
C MET A 48 7.72 28.10 27.74
N ARG A 49 7.20 28.52 28.91
CA ARG A 49 7.95 28.63 30.18
C ARG A 49 7.88 27.32 30.97
N GLN A 50 9.02 26.92 31.54
CA GLN A 50 9.19 25.73 32.41
C GLN A 50 8.47 25.87 33.77
N PRO A 51 7.97 24.77 34.36
CA PRO A 51 7.76 24.66 35.80
C PRO A 51 9.00 24.07 36.50
N GLN A 52 9.38 24.67 37.64
CA GLN A 52 10.45 24.19 38.53
C GLN A 52 9.98 22.97 39.34
N SER A 53 10.85 21.97 39.50
CA SER A 53 10.66 20.82 40.41
C SER A 53 11.47 20.99 41.71
N PRO A 54 10.96 20.54 42.87
CA PRO A 54 11.73 20.48 44.10
C PRO A 54 12.47 19.14 44.29
N ILE A 55 13.52 19.23 45.11
CA ILE A 55 14.54 18.26 45.47
C ILE A 55 13.99 17.14 46.38
N ILE A 56 14.37 15.88 46.15
CA ILE A 56 14.44 14.84 47.19
C ILE A 56 15.72 14.00 46.99
N GLN A 57 16.47 13.84 48.08
CA GLN A 57 17.69 13.06 48.21
C GLN A 57 17.42 11.55 48.43
N GLY A 58 18.28 10.73 47.84
CA GLY A 58 18.92 9.58 48.50
C GLY A 58 18.31 8.19 48.31
N LEU A 59 19.04 7.29 47.64
CA LEU A 59 19.46 6.00 48.21
C LEU A 59 20.51 5.27 47.34
N VAL A 60 21.68 5.06 47.95
CA VAL A 60 22.66 3.96 47.90
C VAL A 60 22.56 2.88 46.79
N MET A 61 23.67 2.68 46.06
CA MET A 61 24.02 1.42 45.36
C MET A 61 25.03 0.58 46.18
N PRO A 62 25.02 -0.76 46.00
CA PRO A 62 26.24 -1.59 46.02
C PRO A 62 26.35 -2.51 44.77
N PRO A 63 27.50 -3.18 44.52
CA PRO A 63 28.17 -3.10 43.22
C PRO A 63 28.44 -4.43 42.46
N THR A 64 28.83 -4.27 41.18
CA THR A 64 29.79 -5.01 40.33
C THR A 64 29.85 -6.55 40.31
N ARG A 65 29.83 -7.13 39.10
CA ARG A 65 30.73 -8.21 38.57
C ARG A 65 30.49 -8.36 37.05
N GLU A 66 31.39 -8.71 36.14
CA GLU A 66 32.85 -8.78 35.96
C GLU A 66 33.08 -9.02 34.44
N LEU A 67 34.17 -8.50 33.87
CA LEU A 67 34.67 -8.84 32.53
C LEU A 67 35.63 -10.04 32.63
N SER A 68 35.64 -10.95 31.63
CA SER A 68 36.85 -11.57 31.03
C SER A 68 36.47 -12.50 29.86
N ILE A 69 36.82 -12.19 28.61
CA ILE A 69 38.02 -12.55 27.81
C ILE A 69 37.85 -13.84 26.97
N ALA A 70 38.17 -13.66 25.68
CA ALA A 70 38.05 -14.55 24.53
C ALA A 70 39.07 -15.70 24.44
N LEU A 71 38.80 -16.71 23.60
CA LEU A 71 39.81 -17.23 22.66
C LEU A 71 39.17 -17.92 21.43
N LEU A 72 39.77 -17.64 20.27
CA LEU A 72 39.46 -18.13 18.93
C LEU A 72 39.65 -19.65 18.74
N ALA A 73 38.82 -20.23 17.87
CA ALA A 73 39.20 -21.29 16.95
C ALA A 73 38.60 -20.98 15.58
N GLY A 74 39.45 -20.92 14.56
CA GLY A 74 39.08 -20.46 13.22
C GLY A 74 38.68 -21.55 12.23
N LEU A 75 38.19 -21.05 11.10
CA LEU A 75 38.28 -21.59 9.74
C LEU A 75 37.38 -22.78 9.34
N ALA A 76 36.22 -22.45 8.77
CA ALA A 76 35.78 -23.00 7.49
C ALA A 76 34.76 -22.03 6.86
N LEU A 77 35.27 -21.05 6.11
CA LEU A 77 34.47 -20.25 5.20
C LEU A 77 34.20 -21.12 3.95
N LEU A 78 33.15 -21.92 3.99
CA LEU A 78 32.43 -22.34 2.79
C LEU A 78 31.09 -21.60 2.83
N CYS A 79 30.99 -20.53 2.05
CA CYS A 79 29.72 -19.94 1.67
C CYS A 79 28.90 -20.99 0.92
N ALA A 80 28.10 -21.76 1.66
CA ALA A 80 26.94 -22.44 1.12
C ALA A 80 25.69 -21.65 1.55
N THR A 81 25.58 -20.41 1.07
CA THR A 81 24.26 -19.77 0.98
C THR A 81 23.61 -20.28 -0.30
N CYS A 82 22.91 -21.40 -0.22
CA CYS A 82 22.05 -21.84 -1.31
C CYS A 82 20.70 -22.29 -0.74
N LEU A 83 19.80 -21.33 -0.60
CA LEU A 83 18.36 -21.53 -0.53
C LEU A 83 17.79 -20.56 -1.58
N LEU A 84 17.42 -21.08 -2.77
CA LEU A 84 16.94 -20.31 -3.94
C LEU A 84 15.64 -20.82 -4.73
N PRO A 85 14.47 -21.15 -4.17
CA PRO A 85 13.08 -21.31 -4.74
C PRO A 85 12.16 -20.15 -5.30
N GLY A 86 11.08 -20.43 -6.09
CA GLY A 86 10.10 -19.49 -6.75
C GLY A 86 9.00 -20.24 -7.55
N ILE A 87 8.28 -19.70 -8.54
CA ILE A 87 7.37 -20.51 -9.43
C ILE A 87 8.09 -21.75 -10.04
N VAL A 88 7.37 -22.86 -10.32
CA VAL A 88 7.92 -24.04 -11.03
C VAL A 88 7.92 -23.82 -12.55
N PHE A 89 9.09 -23.97 -13.18
CA PHE A 89 9.23 -23.95 -14.64
C PHE A 89 9.24 -25.34 -15.26
N PHE A 90 8.56 -25.47 -16.39
CA PHE A 90 8.52 -26.70 -17.16
C PHE A 90 9.92 -27.14 -17.64
N GLU A 91 10.69 -26.23 -18.24
CA GLU A 91 11.92 -26.60 -18.96
C GLU A 91 13.17 -26.65 -18.09
N THR A 92 13.27 -25.76 -17.10
CA THR A 92 14.51 -25.55 -16.35
C THR A 92 14.32 -25.68 -14.84
N GLY A 93 15.30 -26.32 -14.20
CA GLY A 93 15.47 -26.29 -12.74
C GLY A 93 16.49 -25.23 -12.29
N ASP A 94 16.96 -24.36 -13.20
CA ASP A 94 17.88 -23.27 -12.88
C ASP A 94 17.18 -22.25 -11.98
N LEU A 95 17.64 -22.19 -10.73
CA LEU A 95 17.09 -21.33 -9.70
C LEU A 95 17.33 -19.83 -9.95
N SER A 96 18.26 -19.49 -10.85
CA SER A 96 18.52 -18.11 -11.28
C SER A 96 17.61 -17.66 -12.43
N HIS A 97 16.90 -18.60 -13.07
CA HIS A 97 16.02 -18.31 -14.19
C HIS A 97 14.88 -17.38 -13.77
N ASN A 98 14.72 -16.28 -14.51
CA ASN A 98 13.69 -15.25 -14.30
C ASN A 98 13.51 -14.78 -12.85
N ARG A 99 14.58 -14.80 -12.06
CA ARG A 99 14.56 -14.47 -10.64
C ARG A 99 14.97 -13.02 -10.39
N GLU A 100 14.19 -12.32 -9.57
CA GLU A 100 14.49 -10.97 -9.05
C GLU A 100 14.94 -10.01 -10.16
N ARG A 101 14.37 -10.19 -11.35
CA ARG A 101 14.72 -9.46 -12.56
C ARG A 101 13.48 -9.30 -13.42
N ALA A 102 13.25 -8.08 -13.87
CA ALA A 102 12.14 -7.77 -14.76
C ALA A 102 12.19 -8.61 -16.05
N PRO A 103 11.03 -9.05 -16.57
CA PRO A 103 10.95 -9.64 -17.89
C PRO A 103 11.49 -8.70 -18.98
N ALA A 104 12.07 -9.30 -20.01
CA ALA A 104 12.66 -8.58 -21.14
C ALA A 104 12.12 -9.13 -22.48
N GLY A 105 12.45 -8.46 -23.59
CA GLY A 105 12.04 -8.90 -24.92
C GLY A 105 10.52 -8.83 -25.09
N LEU A 106 9.89 -9.94 -25.51
CA LEU A 106 8.43 -10.00 -25.73
C LEU A 106 7.60 -9.69 -24.48
N TYR A 107 8.18 -9.94 -23.30
CA TYR A 107 7.53 -9.75 -22.00
C TYR A 107 7.93 -8.45 -21.33
N GLU A 108 8.69 -7.57 -21.98
CA GLU A 108 9.07 -6.28 -21.42
C GLU A 108 7.83 -5.50 -20.94
N GLY A 109 7.88 -5.00 -19.71
CA GLY A 109 6.77 -4.28 -19.09
C GLY A 109 5.63 -5.16 -18.59
N ALA A 110 5.78 -6.49 -18.53
CA ALA A 110 4.77 -7.44 -18.03
C ALA A 110 4.55 -7.39 -16.51
N GLY A 111 4.29 -6.21 -15.96
CA GLY A 111 3.75 -6.03 -14.63
C GLY A 111 4.73 -6.15 -13.46
N TRP A 112 5.98 -6.57 -13.70
CA TRP A 112 7.01 -6.77 -12.66
C TRP A 112 7.17 -5.55 -11.73
N ARG A 113 7.23 -4.35 -12.30
CA ARG A 113 7.40 -3.10 -11.54
C ARG A 113 6.23 -2.72 -10.63
N TYR A 114 5.09 -3.40 -10.77
CA TYR A 114 3.90 -3.16 -9.94
C TYR A 114 3.82 -4.14 -8.77
N GLN A 115 4.65 -5.18 -8.75
CA GLN A 115 4.66 -6.14 -7.64
C GLN A 115 5.32 -5.52 -6.39
N GLY A 116 4.98 -6.09 -5.24
CA GLY A 116 5.65 -5.85 -3.97
C GLY A 116 5.30 -6.95 -2.98
N GLU A 117 6.06 -7.01 -1.89
CA GLU A 117 5.89 -7.99 -0.82
C GLU A 117 4.79 -7.53 0.14
N TYR A 118 3.84 -8.43 0.39
CA TYR A 118 2.85 -8.31 1.47
C TYR A 118 2.94 -9.57 2.31
N LYS A 119 3.49 -9.43 3.53
CA LYS A 119 3.96 -10.55 4.34
C LYS A 119 5.02 -11.37 3.57
N GLU A 120 4.97 -12.69 3.63
CA GLU A 120 5.79 -13.63 2.85
C GLU A 120 5.36 -13.76 1.38
N PHE A 121 4.22 -13.15 1.00
CA PHE A 121 3.58 -13.27 -0.31
C PHE A 121 3.73 -12.01 -1.16
N LEU A 122 2.95 -11.92 -2.25
CA LEU A 122 2.95 -10.76 -3.15
C LEU A 122 1.64 -9.97 -3.12
N GLY A 123 1.72 -8.75 -3.62
CA GLY A 123 0.59 -7.91 -4.01
C GLY A 123 0.96 -7.04 -5.20
N THR A 124 -0.06 -6.47 -5.86
CA THR A 124 0.12 -5.65 -7.07
C THR A 124 -0.43 -4.24 -6.86
N ALA A 125 0.38 -3.20 -7.06
CA ALA A 125 -0.09 -1.82 -7.09
C ALA A 125 -1.07 -1.60 -8.26
N ILE A 126 -2.26 -1.07 -7.97
CA ILE A 126 -3.37 -0.88 -8.94
C ILE A 126 -3.86 0.56 -9.04
N SER A 127 -3.33 1.47 -8.22
CA SER A 127 -3.56 2.91 -8.30
C SER A 127 -2.42 3.65 -7.59
N PRO A 128 -2.42 5.00 -7.55
CA PRO A 128 -1.42 5.74 -6.79
C PRO A 128 -1.33 5.34 -5.31
N ARG A 129 -2.43 4.91 -4.66
CA ARG A 129 -2.43 4.62 -3.22
C ARG A 129 -2.98 3.25 -2.85
N HIS A 130 -3.18 2.36 -3.82
CA HIS A 130 -3.78 1.05 -3.56
C HIS A 130 -3.00 -0.09 -4.19
N PHE A 131 -2.89 -1.20 -3.45
CA PHE A 131 -2.47 -2.49 -3.98
C PHE A 131 -3.54 -3.54 -3.72
N ILE A 132 -3.57 -4.57 -4.57
CA ILE A 132 -4.49 -5.70 -4.49
C ILE A 132 -3.71 -7.00 -4.23
N THR A 133 -4.29 -7.88 -3.44
CA THR A 133 -3.74 -9.21 -3.11
C THR A 133 -4.90 -10.16 -2.78
N ALA A 134 -4.58 -11.34 -2.25
CA ALA A 134 -5.53 -12.40 -1.94
C ALA A 134 -6.13 -12.29 -0.52
N VAL A 135 -7.43 -12.54 -0.38
CA VAL A 135 -8.19 -12.53 0.89
C VAL A 135 -7.69 -13.62 1.83
N HIS A 136 -7.37 -14.80 1.29
CA HIS A 136 -6.90 -15.95 2.07
C HIS A 136 -5.57 -15.72 2.80
N LEU A 137 -4.80 -14.71 2.41
CA LEU A 137 -3.58 -14.30 3.12
C LEU A 137 -3.88 -13.67 4.49
N GLY A 138 -5.13 -13.27 4.73
CA GLY A 138 -5.50 -12.54 5.94
C GLY A 138 -4.91 -11.12 6.00
N LYS A 139 -5.22 -10.44 7.10
CA LYS A 139 -4.67 -9.10 7.42
C LYS A 139 -3.45 -9.24 8.33
N GLY A 140 -2.79 -8.14 8.68
CA GLY A 140 -1.85 -8.10 9.81
C GLY A 140 -0.44 -7.58 9.50
N SER A 141 -0.06 -7.45 8.22
CA SER A 141 1.11 -6.63 7.90
C SER A 141 0.74 -5.15 8.02
N GLU A 142 1.65 -4.34 8.53
CA GLU A 142 1.55 -2.89 8.51
C GLU A 142 2.22 -2.26 7.28
N THR A 143 2.92 -3.07 6.49
CA THR A 143 3.71 -2.58 5.35
C THR A 143 3.48 -3.37 4.07
N PHE A 144 3.71 -2.69 2.96
CA PHE A 144 3.87 -3.23 1.62
C PHE A 144 5.23 -2.77 1.08
N VAL A 145 6.07 -3.69 0.64
CA VAL A 145 7.46 -3.39 0.29
C VAL A 145 7.71 -3.65 -1.19
N GLN A 146 7.98 -2.60 -1.95
CA GLN A 146 8.49 -2.74 -3.31
C GLN A 146 10.01 -2.76 -3.29
N ARG A 147 10.58 -3.95 -3.39
CA ARG A 147 12.03 -4.14 -3.48
C ARG A 147 12.63 -3.42 -4.68
N SER A 148 13.88 -3.00 -4.53
CA SER A 148 14.71 -2.39 -5.57
C SER A 148 14.69 -3.18 -6.89
N TRP A 149 14.69 -4.51 -6.83
CA TRP A 149 14.61 -5.34 -8.04
C TRP A 149 13.25 -5.31 -8.74
N PHE A 150 12.14 -4.97 -8.06
CA PHE A 150 10.86 -4.71 -8.71
C PHE A 150 10.86 -3.36 -9.42
N THR A 151 11.30 -2.32 -8.72
CA THR A 151 11.18 -0.93 -9.18
C THR A 151 12.30 -0.50 -10.13
N GLY A 152 13.45 -1.17 -10.08
CA GLY A 152 14.69 -0.73 -10.75
C GLY A 152 15.39 0.43 -10.03
N GLU A 153 14.94 0.79 -8.84
CA GLU A 153 15.49 1.88 -8.02
C GLU A 153 16.67 1.41 -7.17
N GLU A 154 17.47 2.34 -6.66
CA GLU A 154 18.63 2.04 -5.80
C GLU A 154 18.24 1.40 -4.46
N PHE A 155 17.07 1.75 -3.93
CA PHE A 155 16.60 1.34 -2.62
C PHE A 155 15.18 0.78 -2.65
N ASP A 156 14.90 -0.10 -1.69
CA ASP A 156 13.56 -0.61 -1.44
C ASP A 156 12.62 0.53 -1.02
N ARG A 157 11.39 0.49 -1.52
CA ARG A 157 10.32 1.41 -1.13
C ARG A 157 9.40 0.71 -0.14
N VAL A 158 9.30 1.25 1.07
CA VAL A 158 8.40 0.75 2.12
C VAL A 158 7.21 1.68 2.23
N TYR A 159 6.02 1.11 2.01
CA TYR A 159 4.75 1.81 2.15
C TYR A 159 4.05 1.33 3.42
N PHE A 160 3.53 2.24 4.22
CA PHE A 160 2.72 1.91 5.39
C PHE A 160 1.25 1.78 5.00
N ILE A 161 0.60 0.71 5.43
CA ILE A 161 -0.81 0.44 5.12
C ILE A 161 -1.68 1.34 6.00
N ASN A 162 -2.68 1.99 5.40
CA ASN A 162 -3.63 2.85 6.09
C ASN A 162 -4.66 1.99 6.86
N PRO A 163 -4.60 1.93 8.21
CA PRO A 163 -5.55 1.14 8.99
C PRO A 163 -6.97 1.74 8.97
N ASN A 164 -7.10 3.03 8.63
CA ASN A 164 -8.38 3.72 8.60
C ASN A 164 -9.17 3.51 7.30
N PHE A 165 -8.55 2.89 6.29
CA PHE A 165 -9.18 2.66 5.00
C PHE A 165 -10.46 1.82 5.14
N ASN A 166 -11.48 2.13 4.33
CA ASN A 166 -12.78 1.47 4.32
C ASN A 166 -13.42 1.44 5.72
N GLU A 167 -13.74 2.64 6.25
CA GLU A 167 -14.41 2.82 7.54
C GLU A 167 -13.65 2.21 8.74
N GLY A 168 -12.32 2.26 8.71
CA GLY A 168 -11.49 1.67 9.77
C GLY A 168 -11.27 0.16 9.68
N ASN A 169 -11.70 -0.48 8.58
CA ASN A 169 -11.47 -1.91 8.37
C ASN A 169 -10.03 -2.22 7.91
N GLY A 170 -9.27 -1.20 7.46
CA GLY A 170 -7.89 -1.29 6.97
C GLY A 170 -7.73 -1.98 5.61
N SER A 171 -8.81 -2.52 5.03
CA SER A 171 -8.85 -3.15 3.72
C SER A 171 -10.28 -3.23 3.19
N LEU A 172 -10.43 -3.54 1.91
CA LEU A 172 -11.72 -3.82 1.27
C LEU A 172 -11.63 -5.14 0.51
N ASP A 173 -12.52 -6.07 0.84
CA ASP A 173 -12.63 -7.36 0.16
C ASP A 173 -13.70 -7.24 -0.93
N ILE A 174 -13.41 -7.71 -2.14
CA ILE A 174 -14.38 -7.67 -3.24
C ILE A 174 -15.34 -8.85 -3.07
N PRO A 175 -16.65 -8.61 -2.87
CA PRO A 175 -17.61 -9.66 -2.53
C PRO A 175 -17.64 -10.79 -3.55
N GLY A 176 -17.70 -12.03 -3.05
CA GLY A 176 -17.77 -13.24 -3.87
C GLY A 176 -16.41 -13.71 -4.41
N THR A 177 -15.34 -12.93 -4.23
CA THR A 177 -14.00 -13.25 -4.77
C THR A 177 -12.96 -13.42 -3.66
N ASP A 178 -11.78 -13.92 -4.01
CA ASP A 178 -10.60 -13.87 -3.13
C ASP A 178 -9.79 -12.56 -3.26
N LEU A 179 -10.34 -11.47 -3.80
CA LEU A 179 -9.59 -10.23 -3.99
C LEU A 179 -9.72 -9.29 -2.78
N ARG A 180 -8.58 -8.80 -2.28
CA ARG A 180 -8.49 -7.79 -1.21
C ARG A 180 -7.67 -6.59 -1.66
N ILE A 181 -8.20 -5.39 -1.44
CA ILE A 181 -7.55 -4.10 -1.70
C ILE A 181 -7.13 -3.48 -0.37
N PHE A 182 -5.89 -2.98 -0.34
CA PHE A 182 -5.36 -2.14 0.74
C PHE A 182 -5.07 -0.74 0.21
N GLU A 183 -5.18 0.26 1.08
CA GLU A 183 -4.68 1.61 0.82
C GLU A 183 -3.37 1.83 1.60
N VAL A 184 -2.43 2.57 1.04
CA VAL A 184 -1.17 2.95 1.70
C VAL A 184 -1.09 4.45 1.92
N PHE A 185 -0.28 4.85 2.90
CA PHE A 185 0.24 6.20 3.00
C PHE A 185 1.39 6.40 1.99
N GLY A 186 1.40 7.55 1.33
CA GLY A 186 2.31 7.84 0.21
C GLY A 186 1.73 7.39 -1.13
N GLU A 187 2.53 7.44 -2.18
CA GLU A 187 2.09 7.12 -3.54
C GLU A 187 3.05 6.19 -4.27
N PHE A 188 2.48 5.21 -4.98
CA PHE A 188 3.20 4.37 -5.93
C PHE A 188 3.60 5.21 -7.16
N PRO A 189 4.87 5.14 -7.59
CA PRO A 189 5.33 5.87 -8.79
C PRO A 189 4.68 5.34 -10.07
N ALA A 190 4.25 4.08 -10.07
CA ALA A 190 3.52 3.47 -11.15
C ALA A 190 2.63 2.33 -10.64
N TYR A 191 1.56 2.02 -11.37
CA TYR A 191 0.59 0.98 -11.02
C TYR A 191 0.06 0.28 -12.27
N ALA A 192 -0.48 -0.93 -12.06
CA ALA A 192 -1.04 -1.75 -13.11
C ALA A 192 -2.42 -1.23 -13.57
N GLY A 193 -2.63 -1.19 -14.88
CA GLY A 193 -3.98 -1.07 -15.44
C GLY A 193 -4.73 -2.41 -15.34
N LEU A 194 -6.05 -2.35 -15.17
CA LEU A 194 -6.89 -3.54 -15.06
C LEU A 194 -7.21 -4.12 -16.45
N TYR A 195 -7.24 -5.45 -16.56
CA TYR A 195 -7.81 -6.14 -17.72
C TYR A 195 -9.33 -6.17 -17.56
N THR A 196 -10.06 -5.53 -18.47
CA THR A 196 -11.50 -5.25 -18.30
C THR A 196 -12.42 -6.00 -19.25
N THR A 197 -11.87 -6.86 -20.10
CA THR A 197 -12.66 -7.62 -21.08
C THR A 197 -12.73 -9.09 -20.71
N SER A 198 -13.70 -9.80 -21.29
CA SER A 198 -14.00 -11.19 -20.97
C SER A 198 -13.45 -12.20 -22.00
N ASP A 199 -12.37 -11.83 -22.70
CA ASP A 199 -11.70 -12.57 -23.77
C ASP A 199 -10.34 -13.13 -23.32
N GLU A 200 -10.22 -13.56 -22.07
CA GLU A 200 -8.97 -14.08 -21.48
C GLU A 200 -8.61 -15.47 -22.01
N VAL A 201 -9.60 -16.33 -22.29
CA VAL A 201 -9.37 -17.71 -22.77
C VAL A 201 -8.52 -17.72 -24.04
N GLY A 202 -7.51 -18.58 -24.06
CA GLY A 202 -6.53 -18.73 -25.13
C GLY A 202 -5.46 -17.63 -25.17
N ARG A 203 -5.44 -16.70 -24.20
CA ARG A 203 -4.39 -15.69 -24.10
C ARG A 203 -3.22 -16.18 -23.26
N GLU A 204 -2.02 -15.88 -23.74
CA GLU A 204 -0.79 -16.01 -22.95
C GLU A 204 -0.81 -15.01 -21.80
N VAL A 205 -0.38 -15.49 -20.63
CA VAL A 205 -0.22 -14.72 -19.41
C VAL A 205 1.24 -14.70 -18.99
N VAL A 206 1.64 -13.64 -18.30
CA VAL A 206 2.85 -13.64 -17.46
C VAL A 206 2.41 -13.68 -16.00
N MET A 207 2.90 -14.67 -15.27
CA MET A 207 2.59 -14.91 -13.87
C MET A 207 3.78 -14.53 -12.99
N MET A 208 3.51 -13.86 -11.88
CA MET A 208 4.49 -13.43 -10.90
C MET A 208 4.27 -14.17 -9.59
N GLY A 209 5.35 -14.67 -8.99
CA GLY A 209 5.23 -15.50 -7.80
C GLY A 209 6.50 -15.50 -6.96
N ARG A 210 6.39 -15.91 -5.69
CA ARG A 210 7.46 -15.95 -4.69
C ARG A 210 7.50 -17.30 -3.94
N GLY A 211 6.88 -18.33 -4.50
CA GLY A 211 6.67 -19.65 -3.92
C GLY A 211 7.84 -20.62 -4.08
N ARG A 212 7.52 -21.90 -4.24
CA ARG A 212 8.46 -23.04 -4.22
C ARG A 212 8.90 -23.45 -5.61
N ALA A 213 10.21 -23.47 -5.85
CA ALA A 213 10.74 -23.82 -7.17
C ALA A 213 10.58 -25.29 -7.48
N ARG A 214 10.93 -25.60 -8.72
CA ARG A 214 11.12 -26.95 -9.23
C ARG A 214 12.07 -27.76 -8.35
N GLY A 215 11.57 -28.87 -7.84
CA GLY A 215 12.31 -29.94 -7.18
C GLY A 215 12.66 -31.08 -8.14
N GLU A 216 12.78 -32.27 -7.58
CA GLU A 216 13.19 -33.48 -8.29
C GLU A 216 12.13 -33.96 -9.30
N ALA A 217 12.59 -34.74 -10.29
CA ALA A 217 11.72 -35.37 -11.26
C ALA A 217 10.75 -36.36 -10.57
N VAL A 218 9.45 -36.11 -10.68
CA VAL A 218 8.43 -37.10 -10.30
C VAL A 218 8.31 -38.09 -11.43
N ARG A 219 8.47 -39.39 -11.13
CA ARG A 219 8.51 -40.45 -12.13
C ARG A 219 7.50 -41.56 -11.86
N ARG A 220 6.85 -42.03 -12.92
CA ARG A 220 5.97 -43.21 -12.91
C ARG A 220 6.18 -43.97 -14.21
N PHE A 221 6.20 -45.31 -14.14
CA PHE A 221 6.39 -46.18 -15.31
C PHE A 221 7.62 -45.82 -16.19
N GLY A 222 8.70 -45.34 -15.56
CA GLY A 222 9.95 -44.97 -16.25
C GLY A 222 9.93 -43.60 -16.95
N GLN A 223 8.80 -42.88 -16.91
CA GLN A 223 8.64 -41.56 -17.52
C GLN A 223 8.63 -40.48 -16.45
N THR A 224 9.14 -39.29 -16.79
CA THR A 224 8.95 -38.10 -15.96
C THR A 224 7.54 -37.58 -16.18
N ARG A 225 6.87 -37.25 -15.08
CA ARG A 225 5.45 -36.90 -15.00
C ARG A 225 5.22 -35.47 -14.50
N GLY A 226 6.23 -34.92 -13.86
CA GLY A 226 6.16 -33.62 -13.21
C GLY A 226 7.41 -33.36 -12.40
N TRP A 227 7.31 -32.35 -11.57
CA TRP A 227 8.38 -31.90 -10.67
C TRP A 227 7.83 -31.74 -9.27
N SER A 228 8.51 -32.31 -8.28
CA SER A 228 8.14 -32.07 -6.89
C SER A 228 8.37 -30.61 -6.53
N TRP A 229 7.72 -30.13 -5.48
CA TRP A 229 7.99 -28.77 -4.99
C TRP A 229 9.22 -28.78 -4.08
N ALA A 230 10.17 -27.90 -4.37
CA ALA A 230 11.32 -27.67 -3.51
C ALA A 230 10.89 -27.02 -2.17
N PRO A 231 11.80 -26.89 -1.18
CA PRO A 231 11.59 -26.03 0.00
C PRO A 231 11.21 -24.59 -0.38
N GLU A 232 10.81 -23.77 0.61
CA GLU A 232 10.59 -22.33 0.44
C GLU A 232 11.90 -21.52 0.58
N ASP A 233 11.97 -20.36 -0.07
CA ASP A 233 13.05 -19.35 0.05
C ASP A 233 12.58 -17.92 -0.19
N GLU A 234 11.31 -17.78 -0.56
CA GLU A 234 10.68 -16.51 -0.78
C GLU A 234 11.45 -15.66 -1.82
N ARG A 235 11.78 -16.18 -3.01
CA ARG A 235 12.36 -15.37 -4.09
C ARG A 235 11.38 -15.14 -5.22
N SER A 236 11.26 -13.89 -5.65
CA SER A 236 10.32 -13.52 -6.70
C SER A 236 10.81 -13.97 -8.07
N ARG A 237 9.94 -14.65 -8.81
CA ARG A 237 10.15 -15.16 -10.17
C ARG A 237 8.94 -14.86 -11.05
N TRP A 238 9.16 -15.00 -12.35
CA TRP A 238 8.10 -14.88 -13.35
C TRP A 238 8.24 -15.92 -14.45
N GLY A 239 7.11 -16.40 -14.94
CA GLY A 239 7.03 -17.27 -16.12
C GLY A 239 5.75 -17.01 -16.88
N THR A 240 5.50 -17.82 -17.91
CA THR A 240 4.30 -17.69 -18.73
C THR A 240 3.39 -18.90 -18.59
N ASN A 241 2.15 -18.74 -19.03
CA ASN A 241 1.23 -19.84 -19.27
C ASN A 241 0.13 -19.35 -20.24
N THR A 242 -0.85 -20.18 -20.58
CA THR A 242 -2.04 -19.80 -21.35
C THR A 242 -3.29 -20.01 -20.49
N VAL A 243 -4.24 -19.07 -20.55
CA VAL A 243 -5.54 -19.25 -19.91
C VAL A 243 -6.33 -20.31 -20.68
N ASP A 244 -6.56 -21.46 -20.08
CA ASP A 244 -7.39 -22.52 -20.68
C ASP A 244 -8.88 -22.23 -20.49
N GLY A 245 -9.25 -21.73 -19.30
CA GLY A 245 -10.65 -21.56 -18.97
C GLY A 245 -10.93 -20.76 -17.71
N PHE A 246 -12.12 -21.02 -17.18
CA PHE A 246 -12.60 -20.42 -15.94
C PHE A 246 -13.08 -21.51 -14.98
N SER A 247 -12.95 -21.25 -13.68
CA SER A 247 -13.49 -22.10 -12.62
C SER A 247 -14.19 -21.27 -11.56
N GLU A 248 -15.16 -21.88 -10.88
CA GLU A 248 -15.86 -21.28 -9.75
C GLU A 248 -15.39 -21.94 -8.45
N THR A 249 -14.61 -21.21 -7.65
CA THR A 249 -14.14 -21.71 -6.35
C THR A 249 -15.08 -21.26 -5.24
N GLY A 250 -16.27 -21.87 -5.18
CA GLY A 250 -17.27 -21.58 -4.14
C GLY A 250 -17.59 -20.09 -4.03
N ASN A 251 -17.41 -19.50 -2.84
CA ASN A 251 -17.63 -18.08 -2.58
C ASN A 251 -16.41 -17.19 -2.83
N ARG A 252 -15.40 -17.70 -3.56
CA ARG A 252 -14.14 -17.01 -3.86
C ARG A 252 -13.87 -16.88 -5.37
N GLY A 253 -14.76 -17.40 -6.23
CA GLY A 253 -14.68 -17.29 -7.69
C GLY A 253 -15.17 -15.93 -8.23
N PRO A 254 -15.06 -15.66 -9.55
CA PRO A 254 -14.53 -16.54 -10.58
C PRO A 254 -13.00 -16.55 -10.64
N MET A 255 -12.43 -17.67 -11.12
CA MET A 255 -10.99 -17.85 -11.33
C MET A 255 -10.65 -17.95 -12.82
N LEU A 256 -9.50 -17.40 -13.22
CA LEU A 256 -8.76 -17.82 -14.40
C LEU A 256 -8.06 -19.14 -14.10
N VAL A 257 -8.02 -20.03 -15.08
CA VAL A 257 -7.36 -21.34 -14.98
C VAL A 257 -6.30 -21.44 -16.07
N THR A 258 -5.12 -21.92 -15.71
CA THR A 258 -4.06 -22.30 -16.65
C THR A 258 -3.65 -23.73 -16.38
N ASP A 259 -3.28 -24.48 -17.42
CA ASP A 259 -2.80 -25.86 -17.33
C ASP A 259 -1.27 -25.90 -17.47
N PHE A 260 -0.64 -26.99 -17.02
CA PHE A 260 0.80 -27.18 -17.15
C PHE A 260 1.08 -28.30 -18.15
N ASP A 261 1.35 -27.97 -19.41
CA ASP A 261 1.15 -28.88 -20.57
C ASP A 261 2.44 -29.17 -21.40
N ASP A 262 3.64 -28.99 -20.85
CA ASP A 262 4.95 -29.25 -21.53
C ASP A 262 5.13 -28.38 -22.79
N VAL A 263 4.75 -27.10 -22.71
CA VAL A 263 4.97 -26.15 -23.79
C VAL A 263 6.40 -25.60 -23.73
N ARG A 264 7.25 -26.24 -24.53
CA ARG A 264 8.66 -25.90 -24.66
C ARG A 264 8.92 -24.54 -25.30
N GLY A 265 10.00 -23.89 -24.86
CA GLY A 265 10.54 -22.64 -25.37
C GLY A 265 9.77 -21.39 -24.98
N ARG A 266 8.88 -21.46 -23.99
CA ARG A 266 7.97 -20.35 -23.61
C ARG A 266 8.09 -19.88 -22.17
N ASP A 267 9.07 -20.37 -21.40
CA ASP A 267 9.12 -20.13 -19.95
C ASP A 267 7.81 -20.55 -19.26
N GLU A 268 7.18 -21.62 -19.75
CA GLU A 268 5.94 -22.14 -19.19
C GLU A 268 6.15 -22.51 -17.71
N CYS A 269 5.19 -22.10 -16.88
CA CYS A 269 5.31 -22.17 -15.45
C CYS A 269 3.98 -22.45 -14.76
N GLN A 270 4.06 -22.95 -13.53
CA GLN A 270 2.90 -23.22 -12.69
C GLN A 270 3.10 -22.65 -11.29
N ALA A 271 2.04 -22.03 -10.77
CA ALA A 271 2.01 -21.53 -9.41
C ALA A 271 2.14 -22.68 -8.38
N THR A 272 2.67 -22.33 -7.23
CA THR A 272 2.96 -23.22 -6.11
C THR A 272 2.58 -22.55 -4.78
N TYR A 273 2.72 -23.29 -3.69
CA TYR A 273 2.60 -22.70 -2.36
C TYR A 273 3.58 -21.53 -2.19
N GLY A 274 3.08 -20.39 -1.71
CA GLY A 274 3.85 -19.15 -1.57
C GLY A 274 3.69 -18.16 -2.73
N ASP A 275 3.09 -18.56 -3.86
CA ASP A 275 2.83 -17.65 -4.99
C ASP A 275 1.57 -16.78 -4.82
N SER A 276 0.78 -17.03 -3.79
CA SER A 276 -0.47 -16.32 -3.49
C SER A 276 -0.32 -14.80 -3.54
N GLY A 277 -1.33 -14.11 -4.07
CA GLY A 277 -1.32 -12.66 -4.20
C GLY A 277 -0.48 -12.12 -5.37
N GLY A 278 0.30 -12.98 -6.04
CA GLY A 278 1.08 -12.65 -7.22
C GLY A 278 0.23 -12.22 -8.41
N GLY A 279 0.69 -11.22 -9.16
CA GLY A 279 -0.03 -10.69 -10.32
C GLY A 279 0.06 -11.60 -11.56
N VAL A 280 -1.06 -11.74 -12.27
CA VAL A 280 -1.16 -12.40 -13.57
C VAL A 280 -1.53 -11.37 -14.63
N PHE A 281 -0.71 -11.21 -15.66
CA PHE A 281 -0.82 -10.13 -16.64
C PHE A 281 -1.09 -10.66 -18.05
N ILE A 282 -1.96 -9.97 -18.79
CA ILE A 282 -2.26 -10.24 -20.20
C ILE A 282 -1.90 -9.00 -21.03
N SER A 283 -1.26 -9.21 -22.18
CA SER A 283 -1.00 -8.14 -23.15
C SER A 283 -2.28 -7.78 -23.92
N LYS A 284 -2.61 -6.49 -23.94
CA LYS A 284 -3.76 -5.94 -24.66
C LYS A 284 -3.44 -4.56 -25.23
N GLY A 285 -3.50 -4.44 -26.56
CA GLY A 285 -3.24 -3.19 -27.25
C GLY A 285 -1.78 -2.70 -27.11
N GLY A 286 -0.84 -3.61 -26.88
CA GLY A 286 0.58 -3.29 -26.64
C GLY A 286 0.94 -3.05 -25.17
N ASP A 287 -0.05 -3.02 -24.26
CA ASP A 287 0.17 -2.85 -22.83
C ASP A 287 -0.15 -4.14 -22.06
N TRP A 288 0.64 -4.44 -21.04
CA TRP A 288 0.30 -5.47 -20.06
C TRP A 288 -0.70 -4.95 -19.04
N LYS A 289 -1.81 -5.67 -18.85
CA LYS A 289 -2.87 -5.35 -17.89
C LYS A 289 -3.04 -6.50 -16.90
N LEU A 290 -3.32 -6.17 -15.65
CA LEU A 290 -3.55 -7.15 -14.58
C LEU A 290 -4.88 -7.88 -14.83
N ALA A 291 -4.79 -9.17 -15.09
CA ALA A 291 -5.92 -10.04 -15.42
C ALA A 291 -6.33 -10.95 -14.25
N GLY A 292 -5.40 -11.29 -13.36
CA GLY A 292 -5.68 -12.13 -12.21
C GLY A 292 -4.72 -11.90 -11.04
N ILE A 293 -5.11 -12.43 -9.89
CA ILE A 293 -4.28 -12.54 -8.67
C ILE A 293 -4.21 -14.01 -8.28
N LEU A 294 -3.00 -14.56 -8.16
CA LEU A 294 -2.78 -15.97 -7.86
C LEU A 294 -3.46 -16.36 -6.54
N PHE A 295 -4.26 -17.43 -6.61
CA PHE A 295 -5.08 -17.95 -5.53
C PHE A 295 -4.59 -19.30 -5.04
N GLY A 296 -4.30 -20.22 -5.97
CA GLY A 296 -3.90 -21.59 -5.63
C GLY A 296 -3.47 -22.38 -6.85
N ALA A 297 -3.12 -23.64 -6.61
CA ALA A 297 -2.73 -24.59 -7.65
C ALA A 297 -3.08 -26.02 -7.22
N ASP A 298 -3.31 -26.89 -8.20
CA ASP A 298 -3.33 -28.33 -7.95
C ASP A 298 -1.92 -28.78 -7.55
N SER A 299 -1.84 -29.60 -6.50
CA SER A 299 -0.56 -29.78 -5.82
C SER A 299 -0.39 -31.06 -5.06
N VAL A 300 -1.46 -31.69 -4.56
CA VAL A 300 -1.37 -32.84 -3.66
C VAL A 300 -1.62 -34.12 -4.45
N TYR A 301 -0.62 -35.00 -4.46
CA TYR A 301 -0.64 -36.28 -5.17
C TYR A 301 -0.22 -37.43 -4.27
N ASP A 302 -0.65 -38.64 -4.61
CA ASP A 302 -0.27 -39.88 -3.93
C ASP A 302 0.08 -40.97 -4.96
N THR A 303 0.96 -41.88 -4.55
CA THR A 303 1.32 -43.09 -5.30
C THR A 303 0.27 -44.19 -5.24
N ASN A 304 -0.66 -44.13 -4.29
CA ASN A 304 -1.72 -45.09 -4.04
C ASN A 304 -2.94 -44.39 -3.35
N THR A 305 -3.86 -45.16 -2.75
CA THR A 305 -5.07 -44.63 -2.09
C THR A 305 -5.07 -44.87 -0.56
N ILE A 306 -3.93 -45.25 0.00
CA ILE A 306 -3.78 -45.61 1.41
C ILE A 306 -3.42 -44.37 2.20
N CYS A 307 -4.47 -43.77 2.74
CA CYS A 307 -4.42 -42.64 3.66
C CYS A 307 -3.44 -42.85 4.83
N GLY A 308 -2.59 -41.84 5.07
CA GLY A 308 -1.64 -41.80 6.18
C GLY A 308 -0.46 -42.76 6.07
N ASP A 309 -0.18 -43.31 4.89
CA ASP A 309 0.99 -44.17 4.66
C ASP A 309 2.29 -43.39 4.39
N GLY A 310 2.19 -42.06 4.26
CA GLY A 310 3.32 -41.16 4.05
C GLY A 310 3.81 -41.13 2.60
N SER A 311 3.01 -41.64 1.65
CA SER A 311 3.35 -41.63 0.23
C SER A 311 2.73 -40.47 -0.56
N GLU A 312 2.03 -39.56 0.12
CA GLU A 312 1.58 -38.28 -0.39
C GLU A 312 2.74 -37.30 -0.61
N PHE A 313 2.64 -36.46 -1.65
CA PHE A 313 3.68 -35.49 -2.00
C PHE A 313 3.11 -34.27 -2.72
N LEU A 314 3.90 -33.19 -2.73
CA LEU A 314 3.58 -31.96 -3.45
C LEU A 314 4.32 -31.89 -4.80
N ALA A 315 3.59 -31.65 -5.88
CA ALA A 315 4.15 -31.57 -7.21
C ALA A 315 3.35 -30.71 -8.19
N SER A 316 4.05 -30.22 -9.21
CA SER A 316 3.47 -29.70 -10.46
C SER A 316 3.62 -30.77 -11.54
N MET A 317 2.51 -31.23 -12.08
CA MET A 317 2.38 -32.38 -12.97
C MET A 317 1.94 -31.91 -14.35
N PHE A 318 2.69 -32.30 -15.37
CA PHE A 318 2.28 -32.16 -16.77
C PHE A 318 1.73 -33.47 -17.34
N ASP A 319 1.87 -34.56 -16.59
CA ASP A 319 1.17 -35.83 -16.83
C ASP A 319 1.06 -36.59 -15.50
N GLY A 320 -0.07 -36.44 -14.81
CA GLY A 320 -0.35 -37.09 -13.53
C GLY A 320 -0.72 -38.57 -13.66
N ALA A 321 -0.77 -39.15 -14.87
CA ALA A 321 -1.37 -40.46 -15.08
C ALA A 321 -0.68 -41.57 -14.26
N GLY A 322 -1.50 -42.29 -13.50
CA GLY A 322 -1.05 -43.38 -12.62
C GLY A 322 -0.66 -42.95 -11.20
N PHE A 323 -0.84 -41.67 -10.87
CA PHE A 323 -0.92 -41.15 -9.50
C PHE A 323 -2.38 -40.89 -9.12
N TYR A 324 -2.60 -40.54 -7.86
CA TYR A 324 -3.89 -40.15 -7.32
C TYR A 324 -3.84 -38.68 -6.92
N VAL A 325 -4.90 -37.93 -7.17
CA VAL A 325 -5.07 -36.54 -6.70
C VAL A 325 -6.17 -36.51 -5.66
N GLY A 326 -5.98 -35.72 -4.61
CA GLY A 326 -6.86 -35.73 -3.44
C GLY A 326 -6.13 -35.26 -2.20
N ARG A 327 -6.56 -35.75 -1.05
CA ARG A 327 -5.95 -35.47 0.25
C ARG A 327 -6.28 -36.59 1.23
N ASP A 328 -5.41 -36.73 2.23
CA ASP A 328 -5.76 -37.48 3.41
C ASP A 328 -6.78 -36.69 4.24
N ASP A 329 -8.01 -37.19 4.29
CA ASP A 329 -9.05 -36.69 5.17
C ASP A 329 -9.54 -37.79 6.13
N ASP A 330 -10.39 -37.42 7.09
CA ASP A 330 -10.90 -38.35 8.11
C ASP A 330 -11.66 -39.55 7.51
N SER A 331 -12.08 -39.48 6.24
CA SER A 331 -12.81 -40.54 5.55
C SER A 331 -11.90 -41.44 4.71
N CYS A 332 -10.71 -40.97 4.33
CA CYS A 332 -9.73 -41.68 3.52
C CYS A 332 -10.28 -42.18 2.16
N ASP A 333 -11.33 -41.54 1.63
CA ASP A 333 -12.03 -41.91 0.39
C ASP A 333 -11.84 -40.86 -0.74
N ASP A 334 -11.03 -39.82 -0.53
CA ASP A 334 -10.92 -38.63 -1.42
C ASP A 334 -9.83 -38.76 -2.52
N TRP A 335 -9.16 -39.91 -2.62
CA TRP A 335 -8.11 -40.14 -3.62
C TRP A 335 -8.68 -40.58 -4.96
N THR A 336 -8.56 -39.72 -5.97
CA THR A 336 -9.02 -39.99 -7.34
C THR A 336 -7.85 -40.37 -8.24
N LEU A 337 -7.89 -41.55 -8.87
CA LEU A 337 -6.89 -41.96 -9.84
C LEU A 337 -6.88 -40.98 -11.03
N VAL A 338 -5.71 -40.42 -11.32
CA VAL A 338 -5.51 -39.60 -12.53
C VAL A 338 -5.42 -40.50 -13.75
N SER A 339 -6.28 -40.25 -14.73
CA SER A 339 -6.36 -41.03 -15.96
C SER A 339 -6.79 -40.18 -17.15
N ALA A 340 -6.51 -40.63 -18.36
CA ALA A 340 -7.00 -39.97 -19.58
C ALA A 340 -8.54 -39.85 -19.68
N ALA A 341 -9.29 -40.46 -18.77
CA ALA A 341 -10.75 -40.39 -18.73
C ALA A 341 -11.29 -39.22 -17.87
N ASN A 342 -10.46 -38.57 -17.04
CA ASN A 342 -10.92 -37.53 -16.12
C ASN A 342 -10.26 -36.16 -16.29
N ASP A 343 -9.35 -35.98 -17.26
CA ASP A 343 -8.78 -34.66 -17.59
C ASP A 343 -8.15 -33.99 -16.35
N LEU A 344 -7.34 -34.79 -15.64
CA LEU A 344 -6.61 -34.42 -14.41
C LEU A 344 -5.10 -34.65 -14.58
N ASP A 345 -4.67 -34.93 -15.80
CA ASP A 345 -3.28 -35.22 -16.16
C ASP A 345 -2.39 -33.99 -16.01
N GLU A 346 -2.88 -32.79 -16.26
CA GLU A 346 -2.18 -31.56 -15.98
C GLU A 346 -2.66 -30.93 -14.67
N SER A 347 -1.70 -30.48 -13.84
CA SER A 347 -2.02 -29.63 -12.70
C SER A 347 -2.24 -28.20 -13.14
N ARG A 348 -3.18 -27.54 -12.47
CA ARG A 348 -3.62 -26.21 -12.85
C ARG A 348 -3.17 -25.13 -11.88
N SER A 349 -3.08 -23.90 -12.38
CA SER A 349 -3.01 -22.69 -11.55
C SER A 349 -4.33 -21.93 -11.60
N TYR A 350 -4.72 -21.36 -10.47
CA TYR A 350 -5.95 -20.59 -10.31
C TYR A 350 -5.63 -19.15 -9.91
N ALA A 351 -6.21 -18.18 -10.61
CA ALA A 351 -6.06 -16.77 -10.29
C ALA A 351 -7.42 -16.07 -10.21
N SER A 352 -7.71 -15.35 -9.11
CA SER A 352 -8.95 -14.57 -8.98
C SER A 352 -9.05 -13.54 -10.09
N ARG A 353 -10.13 -13.64 -10.88
CA ARG A 353 -10.28 -12.92 -12.14
C ARG A 353 -10.58 -11.43 -11.90
N ILE A 354 -9.83 -10.56 -12.58
CA ILE A 354 -9.98 -9.11 -12.44
C ILE A 354 -11.14 -8.57 -13.27
N SER A 355 -11.34 -9.03 -14.50
CA SER A 355 -12.29 -8.41 -15.44
C SER A 355 -13.75 -8.43 -14.94
N SER A 356 -14.16 -9.51 -14.25
CA SER A 356 -15.48 -9.62 -13.61
C SER A 356 -15.69 -8.62 -12.48
N SER A 357 -14.61 -8.22 -11.82
CA SER A 357 -14.60 -7.31 -10.67
C SER A 357 -14.11 -5.90 -11.02
N ALA A 358 -13.68 -5.67 -12.26
CA ALA A 358 -13.02 -4.44 -12.66
C ALA A 358 -13.85 -3.18 -12.37
N PRO A 359 -15.18 -3.13 -12.59
CA PRO A 359 -15.98 -1.97 -12.20
C PRO A 359 -15.96 -1.69 -10.70
N ALA A 360 -16.01 -2.74 -9.86
CA ALA A 360 -15.96 -2.61 -8.41
C ALA A 360 -14.58 -2.15 -7.94
N ILE A 361 -13.51 -2.73 -8.50
CA ILE A 361 -12.12 -2.31 -8.21
C ILE A 361 -11.92 -0.85 -8.65
N GLN A 362 -12.39 -0.48 -9.85
CA GLN A 362 -12.28 0.89 -10.36
C GLN A 362 -12.96 1.89 -9.44
N ALA A 363 -14.15 1.58 -8.94
CA ALA A 363 -14.88 2.44 -8.01
C ALA A 363 -14.11 2.72 -6.71
N VAL A 364 -13.31 1.75 -6.24
CA VAL A 364 -12.46 1.92 -5.05
C VAL A 364 -11.26 2.82 -5.34
N ILE A 365 -10.61 2.64 -6.48
CA ILE A 365 -9.33 3.31 -6.76
C ILE A 365 -9.47 4.69 -7.43
N GLN A 366 -10.64 5.03 -7.94
CA GLN A 366 -10.85 6.22 -8.78
C GLN A 366 -10.46 7.51 -8.06
N SER A 367 -10.82 7.68 -6.78
CA SER A 367 -10.50 8.88 -6.01
C SER A 367 -9.00 9.09 -5.85
N ALA A 368 -8.21 8.02 -5.69
CA ALA A 368 -6.75 8.12 -5.62
C ALA A 368 -6.13 8.52 -6.96
N ILE A 369 -6.71 8.09 -8.08
CA ILE A 369 -6.27 8.48 -9.42
C ILE A 369 -6.55 9.97 -9.67
N GLU A 370 -7.75 10.43 -9.31
CA GLU A 370 -8.15 11.83 -9.44
C GLU A 370 -7.33 12.74 -8.53
N ASP A 371 -7.08 12.30 -7.29
CA ASP A 371 -6.27 13.05 -6.34
C ASP A 371 -4.81 13.20 -6.81
N LYS A 372 -4.23 12.17 -7.46
CA LYS A 372 -2.89 12.22 -8.06
C LYS A 372 -2.74 13.27 -9.16
N ALA A 373 -3.83 13.64 -9.84
CA ALA A 373 -3.81 14.65 -10.88
C ALA A 373 -3.82 16.09 -10.34
N LYS A 374 -4.06 16.28 -9.03
CA LYS A 374 -4.14 17.60 -8.39
C LYS A 374 -2.74 18.14 -8.06
N THR A 375 -2.57 19.45 -8.14
CA THR A 375 -1.36 20.13 -7.65
C THR A 375 -1.33 20.16 -6.12
N ALA A 376 -0.16 20.40 -5.53
CA ALA A 376 0.00 20.55 -4.09
C ALA A 376 -0.94 21.62 -3.50
N SER A 377 -1.08 22.75 -4.20
CA SER A 377 -1.99 23.84 -3.83
C SER A 377 -3.47 23.42 -3.89
N GLN A 378 -3.87 22.68 -4.92
CA GLN A 378 -5.25 22.18 -5.03
C GLN A 378 -5.61 21.23 -3.88
N ARG A 379 -4.71 20.28 -3.56
CA ARG A 379 -4.90 19.33 -2.44
C ARG A 379 -5.01 20.03 -1.09
N PHE A 380 -4.25 21.11 -0.88
CA PHE A 380 -4.31 21.89 0.35
C PHE A 380 -5.62 22.68 0.48
N VAL A 381 -6.07 23.32 -0.61
CA VAL A 381 -7.33 24.08 -0.63
C VAL A 381 -8.56 23.18 -0.44
N GLU A 382 -8.55 22.00 -1.03
CA GLU A 382 -9.62 21.01 -0.85
C GLU A 382 -9.68 20.52 0.60
N TRP A 383 -8.53 20.21 1.19
CA TRP A 383 -8.46 19.84 2.61
C TRP A 383 -9.04 20.93 3.53
N LEU A 384 -8.74 22.21 3.31
CA LEU A 384 -9.38 23.31 4.05
C LEU A 384 -10.90 23.35 3.84
N SER A 385 -11.34 23.09 2.61
CA SER A 385 -12.77 23.10 2.26
C SER A 385 -13.55 22.01 2.98
N ASP A 386 -12.92 20.86 3.27
CA ASP A 386 -13.52 19.77 4.07
C ASP A 386 -13.84 20.20 5.51
N PHE A 387 -13.13 21.22 6.04
CA PHE A 387 -13.42 21.87 7.32
C PHE A 387 -14.35 23.10 7.20
N GLY A 388 -14.88 23.37 6.00
CA GLY A 388 -15.72 24.54 5.73
C GLY A 388 -14.94 25.86 5.65
N ILE A 389 -13.62 25.80 5.55
CA ILE A 389 -12.74 26.97 5.47
C ILE A 389 -12.58 27.36 4.00
N LYS A 390 -12.91 28.62 3.68
CA LYS A 390 -12.69 29.16 2.33
C LYS A 390 -11.26 29.66 2.22
N ALA A 391 -10.52 29.14 1.25
CA ALA A 391 -9.17 29.62 0.97
C ALA A 391 -9.18 31.14 0.70
N GLY A 392 -8.54 31.91 1.59
CA GLY A 392 -8.16 33.29 1.32
C GLY A 392 -7.00 33.32 0.32
N LYS A 393 -6.76 34.49 -0.32
CA LYS A 393 -5.56 34.66 -1.14
C LYS A 393 -4.32 34.70 -0.24
N GLY A 394 -3.64 33.56 -0.08
CA GLY A 394 -2.31 33.48 0.55
C GLY A 394 -2.16 32.24 1.45
N VAL A 395 -1.02 31.55 1.34
CA VAL A 395 -0.63 30.29 2.02
C VAL A 395 -0.36 30.48 3.53
N VAL A 396 -0.79 31.59 4.12
CA VAL A 396 -0.56 31.93 5.54
C VAL A 396 -1.87 32.41 6.15
N ASN A 397 -2.84 31.51 6.24
CA ASN A 397 -4.01 31.68 7.10
C ASN A 397 -3.79 30.88 8.39
N ASP A 398 -4.37 31.37 9.48
CA ASP A 398 -4.53 30.71 10.78
C ASP A 398 -6.02 30.86 11.05
N SER A 399 -6.79 29.90 10.55
CA SER A 399 -8.22 30.02 10.31
C SER A 399 -9.03 30.10 11.61
N GLU A 400 -8.56 29.40 12.62
CA GLU A 400 -9.07 29.34 13.97
C GLU A 400 -8.42 30.37 14.89
N ALA A 401 -7.36 31.06 14.46
CA ALA A 401 -6.62 32.08 15.22
C ALA A 401 -6.07 31.54 16.54
N ASP A 402 -5.45 30.35 16.51
CA ASP A 402 -4.76 29.74 17.65
C ASP A 402 -3.24 29.98 17.66
N GLY A 403 -2.73 30.58 16.59
CA GLY A 403 -1.30 30.84 16.38
C GLY A 403 -0.60 29.82 15.49
N SER A 404 -1.30 28.78 15.02
CA SER A 404 -0.81 27.76 14.10
C SER A 404 -1.25 28.10 12.68
N PRO A 405 -0.32 28.26 11.72
CA PRO A 405 -0.73 28.42 10.33
C PRO A 405 -1.37 27.14 9.78
N ASP A 406 -2.44 27.28 8.98
CA ASP A 406 -3.15 26.19 8.30
C ASP A 406 -2.20 25.19 7.60
N LEU A 407 -1.10 25.69 7.01
CA LEU A 407 -0.10 24.83 6.33
C LEU A 407 0.69 23.96 7.31
N LEU A 408 0.97 24.48 8.52
CA LEU A 408 1.61 23.71 9.59
C LEU A 408 0.67 22.62 10.11
N GLU A 409 -0.61 22.94 10.25
CA GLU A 409 -1.64 21.98 10.62
C GLU A 409 -1.85 20.92 9.53
N TYR A 410 -1.80 21.32 8.26
CA TYR A 410 -1.85 20.39 7.13
C TYR A 410 -0.65 19.43 7.11
N LEU A 411 0.55 19.94 7.39
CA LEU A 411 1.73 19.10 7.58
C LEU A 411 1.51 18.14 8.73
N ALA A 412 0.98 18.63 9.86
CA ALA A 412 0.87 17.83 11.06
C ALA A 412 -0.33 16.86 11.05
N ILE A 413 -1.37 17.07 10.25
CA ILE A 413 -2.71 16.47 10.43
C ILE A 413 -3.33 16.95 11.75
N LEU A 414 -3.59 18.26 11.84
CA LEU A 414 -4.39 18.89 12.90
C LEU A 414 -5.62 19.54 12.31
N ASN A 415 -6.65 19.79 13.12
CA ASN A 415 -7.91 20.36 12.70
C ASN A 415 -7.85 21.91 12.61
N PRO A 416 -7.81 22.48 11.40
CA PRO A 416 -7.70 23.93 11.17
C PRO A 416 -8.97 24.72 11.50
N ALA A 417 -10.00 24.06 12.04
CA ALA A 417 -11.23 24.69 12.50
C ALA A 417 -11.39 24.59 14.02
N SER A 418 -10.40 24.06 14.75
CA SER A 418 -10.53 23.73 16.18
C SER A 418 -9.30 24.14 16.99
N ARG A 419 -9.44 25.21 17.77
CA ARG A 419 -8.45 25.67 18.77
C ARG A 419 -8.12 24.67 19.88
N ASP A 420 -8.92 23.61 19.99
CA ASP A 420 -8.77 22.57 20.99
C ASP A 420 -7.87 21.41 20.50
N ASP A 421 -7.59 21.33 19.18
CA ASP A 421 -6.73 20.29 18.61
C ASP A 421 -5.24 20.69 18.68
N ARG A 422 -4.74 20.78 19.91
CA ARG A 422 -3.39 21.29 20.22
C ARG A 422 -2.30 20.25 20.10
N GLY A 423 -2.30 19.45 19.04
CA GLY A 423 -1.13 18.63 18.74
C GLY A 423 0.14 19.52 18.70
N ILE A 424 1.31 18.91 18.79
CA ILE A 424 2.58 19.65 18.80
C ILE A 424 3.30 19.35 17.47
N PRO A 425 3.12 20.19 16.42
CA PRO A 425 3.81 20.02 15.13
C PRO A 425 5.33 20.06 15.26
N PHE A 426 5.83 20.86 16.19
CA PHE A 426 7.25 21.11 16.38
C PHE A 426 7.57 21.39 17.84
N SER A 427 8.58 20.72 18.37
CA SER A 427 9.13 21.03 19.70
C SER A 427 10.65 20.98 19.72
N VAL A 428 11.23 21.74 20.66
CA VAL A 428 12.66 21.75 20.95
C VAL A 428 12.85 21.59 22.45
N GLU A 429 13.61 20.58 22.85
CA GLU A 429 13.90 20.26 24.24
C GLU A 429 15.43 20.23 24.47
N GLY A 430 15.87 20.77 25.61
CA GLY A 430 17.26 20.65 26.03
C GLY A 430 17.49 19.33 26.76
N SER A 431 18.53 18.59 26.37
CA SER A 431 18.97 17.36 27.03
C SER A 431 20.48 17.43 27.24
N GLY A 432 20.91 17.90 28.42
CA GLY A 432 22.31 18.12 28.72
C GLY A 432 22.97 19.14 27.78
N ASP A 433 24.00 18.70 27.06
CA ASP A 433 24.75 19.45 26.04
C ASP A 433 24.11 19.36 24.65
N LYS A 434 22.91 18.77 24.53
CA LYS A 434 22.18 18.59 23.27
C LYS A 434 20.86 19.34 23.24
N LEU A 435 20.41 19.63 22.03
CA LEU A 435 19.03 19.99 21.71
C LEU A 435 18.40 18.87 20.91
N LEU A 436 17.19 18.49 21.31
CA LEU A 436 16.33 17.52 20.64
C LEU A 436 15.19 18.26 19.97
N PHE A 437 15.01 18.02 18.67
CA PHE A 437 13.92 18.56 17.88
C PHE A 437 12.97 17.43 17.51
N ARG A 438 11.68 17.64 17.66
CA ARG A 438 10.65 16.72 17.15
C ARG A 438 9.80 17.44 16.12
N VAL A 439 9.58 16.81 14.98
CA VAL A 439 8.68 17.28 13.92
C VAL A 439 7.60 16.23 13.71
N ARG A 440 6.34 16.60 13.96
CA ARG A 440 5.17 15.79 13.58
C ARG A 440 4.78 16.16 12.15
N ALA A 441 4.78 15.18 11.27
CA ALA A 441 4.42 15.34 9.87
C ALA A 441 3.56 14.18 9.40
N ARG A 442 2.66 14.41 8.46
CA ARG A 442 1.94 13.36 7.75
C ARG A 442 2.89 12.39 7.03
N LEU A 443 2.46 11.14 6.90
CA LEU A 443 3.24 10.08 6.23
C LEU A 443 3.38 10.31 4.72
N ASP A 444 2.42 10.98 4.10
CA ASP A 444 2.37 11.33 2.66
C ASP A 444 2.77 12.79 2.40
N ALA A 445 3.68 13.34 3.22
CA ALA A 445 4.06 14.75 3.13
C ALA A 445 4.72 15.10 1.78
N SER A 446 5.68 14.28 1.35
CA SER A 446 6.40 14.46 0.09
C SER A 446 5.47 14.47 -1.12
N GLU A 447 4.53 13.53 -1.16
CA GLU A 447 3.56 13.35 -2.24
C GLU A 447 2.59 14.52 -2.34
N ARG A 448 2.43 15.30 -1.27
CA ARG A 448 1.62 16.53 -1.23
C ARG A 448 2.42 17.79 -1.47
N GLY A 449 3.67 17.66 -1.91
CA GLY A 449 4.55 18.79 -2.16
C GLY A 449 4.95 19.51 -0.87
N LEU A 450 4.86 18.87 0.29
CA LEU A 450 5.28 19.47 1.55
C LEU A 450 6.75 19.20 1.80
N SER A 451 7.46 20.26 2.18
CA SER A 451 8.81 20.16 2.72
C SER A 451 8.93 21.05 3.96
N TRP A 452 9.89 20.76 4.82
CA TRP A 452 10.12 21.56 6.02
C TRP A 452 11.60 21.75 6.32
N GLU A 453 11.89 22.81 7.04
CA GLU A 453 13.23 23.17 7.47
C GLU A 453 13.19 23.76 8.88
N ILE A 454 14.05 23.27 9.77
CA ILE A 454 14.24 23.86 11.09
C ILE A 454 15.17 25.07 10.94
N GLN A 455 14.73 26.21 11.45
CA GLN A 455 15.47 27.47 11.40
C GLN A 455 15.71 28.03 12.80
N ALA A 456 16.78 28.79 12.95
CA ALA A 456 17.15 29.47 14.19
C ALA A 456 17.45 30.95 13.99
N ALA A 457 17.25 31.73 15.06
CA ALA A 457 17.63 33.12 15.16
C ALA A 457 18.13 33.44 16.57
N PHE A 458 19.08 34.39 16.69
CA PHE A 458 19.55 34.92 17.96
C PHE A 458 18.60 35.96 18.56
N ASN A 459 17.82 36.62 17.69
CA ASN A 459 16.88 37.65 18.10
C ASN A 459 15.57 37.52 17.32
N LEU A 460 14.49 37.31 18.05
CA LEU A 460 13.13 37.21 17.54
C LEU A 460 12.67 38.47 16.78
N GLU A 461 13.11 39.66 17.22
CA GLU A 461 12.72 40.96 16.66
C GLU A 461 13.27 41.16 15.25
N THR A 462 14.51 40.71 15.00
CA THR A 462 15.19 40.88 13.70
C THR A 462 14.57 40.02 12.60
N SER A 463 13.83 38.97 12.95
CA SER A 463 13.25 38.00 12.03
C SER A 463 14.26 37.31 11.07
N GLU A 464 15.58 37.41 11.33
CA GLU A 464 16.64 36.77 10.53
C GLU A 464 16.80 35.28 10.84
N PHE A 465 15.76 34.50 10.59
CA PHE A 465 15.82 33.05 10.74
C PHE A 465 16.64 32.42 9.62
N ARG A 466 17.59 31.57 10.00
CA ARG A 466 18.45 30.82 9.07
C ARG A 466 18.34 29.33 9.33
N LYS A 467 18.54 28.52 8.28
CA LYS A 467 18.60 27.07 8.40
C LYS A 467 19.55 26.64 9.52
N VAL A 468 19.08 25.73 10.37
CA VAL A 468 19.95 25.05 11.33
C VAL A 468 20.78 24.01 10.59
N ASN A 469 22.11 24.14 10.67
CA ASN A 469 23.04 23.17 10.13
C ASN A 469 23.48 22.17 11.20
N GLY A 470 23.90 20.97 10.80
CA GLY A 470 24.43 19.95 11.72
C GLY A 470 23.36 19.16 12.48
N LEU A 471 22.09 19.24 12.06
CA LEU A 471 21.04 18.37 12.58
C LEU A 471 21.32 16.92 12.16
N ARG A 472 21.35 16.02 13.14
CA ARG A 472 21.45 14.58 12.92
C ARG A 472 20.10 13.96 13.22
N LYS A 473 19.48 13.29 12.24
CA LYS A 473 18.29 12.47 12.49
C LYS A 473 18.67 11.30 13.40
N ILE A 474 17.99 11.16 14.53
CA ILE A 474 18.25 10.11 15.53
C ILE A 474 17.09 9.15 15.73
N GLY A 475 15.90 9.53 15.27
CA GLY A 475 14.70 8.73 15.46
C GLY A 475 13.63 9.06 14.43
N GLN A 476 12.78 8.07 14.18
CA GLN A 476 11.52 8.23 13.48
C GLN A 476 10.54 7.23 14.04
N THR A 477 9.36 7.69 14.44
CA THR A 477 8.25 6.83 14.88
C THR A 477 7.00 7.14 14.05
N HIS A 478 6.09 6.18 13.95
CA HIS A 478 4.87 6.30 13.17
C HIS A 478 3.64 6.09 14.05
N SER A 479 2.59 6.89 13.83
CA SER A 479 1.24 6.64 14.31
C SER A 479 0.36 6.39 13.10
N LEU A 480 0.18 5.11 12.74
CA LEU A 480 -0.57 4.74 11.54
C LEU A 480 -2.06 5.08 11.64
N SER A 481 -2.64 5.00 12.85
CA SER A 481 -4.02 5.42 13.10
C SER A 481 -4.23 6.92 12.91
N GLU A 482 -3.19 7.73 13.06
CA GLU A 482 -3.24 9.18 12.80
C GLU A 482 -2.71 9.55 11.41
N GLY A 483 -2.03 8.64 10.71
CA GLY A 483 -1.39 8.93 9.42
C GLY A 483 -0.15 9.82 9.52
N VAL A 484 0.52 9.85 10.67
CA VAL A 484 1.67 10.74 10.94
C VAL A 484 2.94 9.99 11.32
N GLN A 485 4.06 10.68 11.13
CA GLN A 485 5.38 10.35 11.62
C GLN A 485 5.88 11.44 12.56
N ILE A 486 6.67 11.06 13.56
CA ILE A 486 7.45 11.97 14.38
C ILE A 486 8.91 11.75 14.02
N VAL A 487 9.57 12.78 13.47
CA VAL A 487 10.99 12.73 13.15
C VAL A 487 11.78 13.47 14.22
N GLU A 488 12.77 12.79 14.78
CA GLU A 488 13.62 13.31 15.85
C GLU A 488 15.00 13.66 15.31
N TYR A 489 15.43 14.90 15.58
CA TYR A 489 16.77 15.38 15.24
C TYR A 489 17.49 15.83 16.50
N GLU A 490 18.80 15.66 16.54
CA GLU A 490 19.63 16.25 17.57
C GLU A 490 20.71 17.17 17.00
N MET A 491 21.16 18.11 17.82
CA MET A 491 22.42 18.84 17.63
C MET A 491 23.06 19.16 18.99
N SER A 492 24.34 19.48 18.98
CA SER A 492 24.99 20.08 20.14
C SER A 492 24.39 21.45 20.45
N ARG A 493 24.14 21.72 21.73
CA ARG A 493 23.64 23.01 22.18
C ARG A 493 24.65 24.11 21.79
N PRO A 494 24.21 25.18 21.09
CA PRO A 494 25.09 26.31 20.82
C PRO A 494 25.60 26.93 22.12
N GLY A 495 26.83 27.44 22.13
CA GLY A 495 27.40 28.13 23.29
C GLY A 495 26.81 29.52 23.57
N GLU A 496 25.67 29.84 22.96
CA GLU A 496 25.01 31.15 22.97
C GLU A 496 23.84 31.14 23.96
N ASP A 497 23.65 32.22 24.70
CA ASP A 497 22.78 32.25 25.89
C ASP A 497 21.28 32.13 25.56
N LEU A 498 20.84 32.58 24.38
CA LEU A 498 19.45 32.48 23.95
C LEU A 498 19.34 32.25 22.44
N MET A 499 18.59 31.21 22.07
CA MET A 499 18.31 30.85 20.68
C MET A 499 16.81 30.64 20.51
N PHE A 500 16.27 31.17 19.41
CA PHE A 500 14.88 30.95 19.00
C PHE A 500 14.86 29.98 17.82
N TYR A 501 13.95 29.01 17.84
CA TYR A 501 13.81 28.01 16.79
C TYR A 501 12.40 28.04 16.21
N ARG A 502 12.28 27.76 14.91
CA ARG A 502 10.99 27.58 14.24
C ARG A 502 11.06 26.48 13.20
N LEU A 503 9.90 25.93 12.85
CA LEU A 503 9.73 25.08 11.69
C LEU A 503 9.21 25.94 10.53
N GLN A 504 9.97 26.05 9.45
CA GLN A 504 9.46 26.57 8.19
C GLN A 504 8.85 25.40 7.40
N VAL A 505 7.57 25.51 7.06
CA VAL A 505 6.89 24.58 6.16
C VAL A 505 6.72 25.26 4.81
N ARG A 506 6.92 24.51 3.74
CA ARG A 506 6.76 24.97 2.36
C ARG A 506 5.83 24.01 1.64
N LEU A 507 4.98 24.58 0.80
CA LEU A 507 4.20 23.88 -0.19
C LEU A 507 4.88 24.12 -1.55
N GLU A 508 5.07 23.08 -2.33
CA GLU A 508 5.61 23.16 -3.68
C GLU A 508 4.79 24.16 -4.51
N GLU A 509 5.47 25.18 -5.04
CA GLU A 509 4.88 26.17 -5.94
C GLU A 509 4.88 25.59 -7.36
N GLU A 510 3.83 25.89 -8.14
CA GLU A 510 3.64 25.42 -9.52
C GLU A 510 4.69 25.94 -10.50
#